data_AF-A0A7C7IHZ4-F1
#
_entry.id   AF-A0A7C7IHZ4-F1
#
_cell.length_a   1.000
_cell.length_b   1.000
_cell.length_c   1.000
_cell.angle_alpha   90.00
_cell.angle_beta   90.00
_cell.angle_gamma   90.00
#
_symmetry.space_group_name_H-M   'P 1'
#
loop_
_entity.id
_entity.type
_entity.pdbx_description
1 polymer ?
#
loop_
_entity_poly.entity_id
_entity_poly.type
_entity_poly.pdbx_seq_one_letter_code
_entity_poly.pdbx_strand_id
1 'polypeptide(L)'
;MNTSKKPDLSFFQIILPVLFLGIIIIYGLVIRPIFLEQPAFPLEIVFLLASVFAIAELMMLGFGWEEIQHSFIQKLARGFPAILILFAIGIIIGTWMVSGTIPMMIYYGIRLISPSYIYVLAFFIPIIFSTLTGTSWGSIGTIGVVIIGVAAVIEANLGITAGAIVGGAFFGDKLSPLS
;
A
#
# COMPACT_ATOMS: atom_id res chain seq x y z
N MET A 1 -18.49 -21.71 31.91
CA MET A 1 -17.33 -20.98 31.37
C MET A 1 -17.52 -19.50 31.70
N ASN A 2 -16.58 -18.91 32.44
CA ASN A 2 -16.70 -17.58 33.03
C ASN A 2 -17.08 -16.51 32.00
N THR A 3 -18.25 -15.92 32.19
CA THR A 3 -18.62 -14.62 31.61
C THR A 3 -17.81 -13.54 32.31
N SER A 4 -16.52 -13.44 31.99
CA SER A 4 -15.70 -12.29 32.38
C SER A 4 -16.30 -11.06 31.69
N LYS A 5 -16.75 -10.08 32.47
CA LYS A 5 -17.11 -8.74 31.97
C LYS A 5 -15.93 -8.25 31.14
N LYS A 6 -16.14 -7.98 29.84
CA LYS A 6 -15.11 -7.34 29.02
C LYS A 6 -14.71 -6.03 29.71
N PRO A 7 -13.41 -5.78 29.93
CA PRO A 7 -12.96 -4.54 30.56
C PRO A 7 -13.40 -3.37 29.67
N ASP A 8 -14.08 -2.39 30.27
CA ASP A 8 -14.41 -1.15 29.58
C ASP A 8 -13.10 -0.41 29.30
N LEU A 9 -12.72 -0.35 28.03
CA LEU A 9 -11.48 0.28 27.59
C LEU A 9 -11.60 1.79 27.71
N SER A 10 -10.67 2.40 28.43
CA SER A 10 -10.51 3.85 28.43
C SER A 10 -9.99 4.32 27.07
N PHE A 11 -10.38 5.52 26.63
CA PHE A 11 -9.86 6.15 25.41
C PHE A 11 -8.33 6.15 25.36
N PHE A 12 -7.68 6.31 26.52
CA PHE A 12 -6.22 6.29 26.62
C PHE A 12 -5.60 4.93 26.23
N GLN A 13 -6.25 3.82 26.59
CA GLN A 13 -5.79 2.46 26.26
C GLN A 13 -6.00 2.13 24.77
N ILE A 14 -6.99 2.76 24.13
CA ILE A 14 -7.24 2.56 22.70
C ILE A 14 -6.21 3.31 21.86
N ILE A 15 -5.83 4.51 22.28
CA ILE A 15 -4.93 5.38 21.50
C ILE A 15 -3.45 5.03 21.70
N LEU A 16 -3.10 4.38 22.81
CA LEU A 16 -1.71 4.09 23.18
C LEU A 16 -0.96 3.22 22.14
N PRO A 17 -1.52 2.10 21.60
CA PRO A 17 -0.87 1.33 20.54
C PRO A 17 -0.66 2.13 19.25
N VAL A 18 -1.63 3.00 18.92
CA VAL A 18 -1.58 3.83 17.71
C VAL A 18 -0.49 4.88 17.83
N LEU A 19 -0.38 5.52 19.00
CA LEU A 19 0.69 6.47 19.30
C LEU A 19 2.05 5.78 19.29
N PHE A 20 2.16 4.60 19.90
CA PHE A 20 3.40 3.83 19.91
C PHE A 20 3.87 3.46 18.48
N LEU A 21 2.94 2.97 17.64
CA LEU A 21 3.22 2.72 16.22
C LEU A 21 3.68 4.00 15.50
N GLY A 22 2.96 5.11 15.69
CA GLY A 22 3.32 6.41 15.10
C GLY A 22 4.72 6.88 15.50
N ILE A 23 5.08 6.75 16.78
CA ILE A 23 6.40 7.09 17.30
C ILE A 23 7.48 6.23 16.66
N ILE A 24 7.29 4.91 16.57
CA ILE A 24 8.29 4.03 15.95
C ILE A 24 8.41 4.29 14.45
N ILE A 25 7.32 4.59 13.75
CA ILE A 25 7.36 4.96 12.32
C ILE A 25 8.18 6.23 12.13
N ILE A 26 7.87 7.29 12.89
CA ILE A 26 8.57 8.58 12.79
C ILE A 26 10.05 8.40 13.15
N TYR A 27 10.34 7.70 14.24
CA TYR A 27 11.71 7.45 14.66
C TYR A 27 12.48 6.59 13.64
N GLY A 28 11.94 5.42 13.31
CA GLY A 28 12.60 4.39 12.52
C GLY A 28 12.73 4.71 11.03
N LEU A 29 11.77 5.43 10.45
CA LEU A 29 11.75 5.72 9.00
C LEU A 29 12.09 7.17 8.65
N VAL A 30 11.98 8.12 9.58
CA VAL A 30 12.21 9.54 9.29
C VAL A 30 13.42 10.07 10.06
N ILE A 31 13.39 10.03 11.39
CA ILE A 31 14.45 10.62 12.22
C ILE A 31 15.78 9.89 12.00
N ARG A 32 15.75 8.56 12.05
CA ARG A 32 16.96 7.74 11.91
C ARG A 32 17.72 7.95 10.59
N PRO A 33 17.08 7.90 9.41
CA PRO A 33 17.77 8.15 8.15
C PRO A 33 18.09 9.62 7.87
N ILE A 34 17.20 10.55 8.23
CA ILE A 34 17.37 11.97 7.84
C ILE A 34 18.27 12.72 8.82
N PHE A 35 18.12 12.49 10.14
CA PHE A 35 18.82 13.26 11.17
C PHE A 35 20.02 12.51 11.76
N LEU A 36 19.97 11.17 11.83
CA LEU A 36 21.04 10.36 12.43
C LEU A 36 21.95 9.68 11.40
N GLU A 37 21.69 9.86 10.09
CA GLU A 37 22.42 9.22 8.98
C GLU A 37 22.57 7.69 9.12
N GLN A 38 21.64 7.07 9.83
CA GLN A 38 21.61 5.63 10.05
C GLN A 38 20.58 4.98 9.12
N PRO A 39 20.74 3.69 8.75
CA PRO A 39 19.75 3.02 7.92
C PRO A 39 18.36 3.09 8.55
N ALA A 40 17.30 3.21 7.74
CA ALA A 40 15.94 3.11 8.25
C ALA A 40 15.71 1.73 8.89
N PHE A 41 14.81 1.65 9.87
CA PHE A 41 14.38 0.34 10.36
C PHE A 41 13.64 -0.42 9.26
N PRO A 42 13.90 -1.74 9.12
CA PRO A 42 13.05 -2.58 8.31
C PRO A 42 11.60 -2.48 8.80
N LEU A 43 10.64 -2.38 7.87
CA LEU A 43 9.22 -2.23 8.20
C LEU A 43 8.71 -3.39 9.05
N GLU A 44 9.24 -4.58 8.83
CA GLU A 44 8.94 -5.79 9.60
C GLU A 44 9.25 -5.60 11.07
N ILE A 45 10.37 -4.95 11.40
CA ILE A 45 10.76 -4.67 12.78
C ILE A 45 9.83 -3.63 13.40
N VAL A 46 9.45 -2.59 12.64
CA VAL A 46 8.51 -1.56 13.09
C VAL A 46 7.16 -2.19 13.48
N PHE A 47 6.59 -3.00 12.59
CA PHE A 47 5.31 -3.67 12.83
C PHE A 47 5.41 -4.76 13.91
N LEU A 48 6.53 -5.49 13.99
CA LEU A 48 6.76 -6.47 15.03
C LEU A 48 6.74 -5.81 16.42
N LEU A 49 7.54 -4.75 16.61
CA LEU A 49 7.60 -4.03 17.89
C LEU A 49 6.23 -3.45 18.28
N ALA A 50 5.52 -2.84 17.33
CA ALA A 50 4.18 -2.33 17.57
C ALA A 50 3.19 -3.43 17.94
N SER A 51 3.27 -4.60 17.29
CA SER A 51 2.41 -5.74 17.60
C SER A 51 2.69 -6.32 18.98
N VAL A 52 3.96 -6.48 19.37
CA VAL A 52 4.37 -6.94 20.71
C VAL A 52 3.86 -5.99 21.77
N PHE A 53 3.99 -4.67 21.56
CA PHE A 53 3.46 -3.67 22.48
C PHE A 53 1.93 -3.77 22.62
N ALA A 54 1.20 -3.82 21.50
CA ALA A 54 -0.25 -3.91 21.52
C ALA A 54 -0.76 -5.20 22.19
N ILE A 55 -0.09 -6.34 21.96
CA ILE A 55 -0.41 -7.61 22.60
C ILE A 55 -0.13 -7.52 24.11
N ALA A 56 1.02 -6.97 24.51
CA ALA A 56 1.38 -6.82 25.91
C ALA A 56 0.37 -5.94 26.66
N GLU A 57 -0.05 -4.82 26.07
CA GLU A 57 -1.09 -3.96 26.64
C GLU A 57 -2.41 -4.72 26.82
N LEU A 58 -2.89 -5.41 25.78
CA LEU A 58 -4.14 -6.18 25.87
C LEU A 58 -4.07 -7.29 26.93
N MET A 59 -2.93 -7.97 27.06
CA MET A 59 -2.73 -8.97 28.10
C MET A 59 -2.73 -8.35 29.50
N MET A 60 -2.11 -7.17 29.68
CA MET A 60 -2.14 -6.42 30.94
C MET A 60 -3.55 -5.94 31.31
N LEU A 61 -4.41 -5.69 30.32
CA LEU A 61 -5.81 -5.33 30.52
C LEU A 61 -6.71 -6.54 30.82
N GLY A 62 -6.16 -7.75 30.83
CA GLY A 62 -6.86 -8.98 31.19
C GLY A 62 -7.50 -9.72 30.03
N PHE A 63 -7.21 -9.35 28.77
CA PHE A 63 -7.64 -10.14 27.62
C PHE A 63 -6.84 -11.44 27.54
N GLY A 64 -7.55 -12.55 27.30
CA GLY A 64 -6.93 -13.86 27.10
C GLY A 64 -6.22 -13.96 25.76
N TRP A 65 -5.10 -14.70 25.71
CA TRP A 65 -4.34 -14.95 24.48
C TRP A 65 -5.23 -15.44 23.32
N GLU A 66 -6.12 -16.41 23.60
CA GLU A 66 -7.05 -16.96 22.61
C GLU A 66 -7.99 -15.89 22.01
N GLU A 67 -8.45 -14.92 22.82
CA GLU A 67 -9.31 -13.83 22.34
C GLU A 67 -8.54 -12.87 21.42
N ILE A 68 -7.30 -12.55 21.79
CA ILE A 68 -6.40 -11.71 20.99
C ILE A 68 -6.09 -12.41 19.65
N GLN A 69 -5.69 -13.67 19.70
CA GLN A 69 -5.37 -14.48 18.51
C GLN A 69 -6.57 -14.62 17.58
N HIS A 70 -7.76 -14.92 18.11
CA HIS A 70 -8.97 -15.06 17.32
C HIS A 70 -9.35 -13.73 16.64
N SER A 71 -9.23 -12.61 17.36
CA SER A 71 -9.47 -11.27 16.81
C SER A 71 -8.49 -10.92 15.69
N PHE A 72 -7.21 -11.31 15.86
CA PHE A 72 -6.19 -11.14 14.82
C PHE A 72 -6.51 -11.96 13.57
N ILE A 73 -6.81 -13.25 13.71
CA ILE A 73 -7.15 -14.15 12.60
C ILE A 73 -8.36 -13.63 11.82
N GLN A 74 -9.41 -13.15 12.51
CA GLN A 74 -10.58 -12.59 11.85
C GLN A 74 -10.24 -11.34 11.02
N LYS A 75 -9.39 -10.44 11.55
CA LYS A 75 -8.94 -9.25 10.80
C LYS A 75 -8.08 -9.64 9.61
N LEU A 76 -7.18 -10.60 9.77
CA LEU A 76 -6.33 -11.11 8.71
C LEU A 76 -7.15 -11.76 7.58
N ALA A 77 -8.14 -12.58 7.94
CA ALA A 77 -9.02 -13.26 6.99
C ALA A 77 -9.80 -12.27 6.11
N ARG A 78 -10.21 -11.11 6.65
CA ARG A 78 -10.88 -10.07 5.87
C ARG A 78 -9.98 -9.42 4.81
N GLY A 79 -8.66 -9.36 5.06
CA GLY A 79 -7.68 -8.82 4.10
C GLY A 79 -7.20 -9.84 3.07
N PHE A 80 -7.42 -11.14 3.31
CA PHE A 80 -6.91 -12.22 2.48
C PHE A 80 -7.33 -12.14 1.00
N PRO A 81 -8.59 -11.78 0.64
CA PRO A 81 -8.98 -11.60 -0.75
C PRO A 81 -8.15 -10.55 -1.48
N ALA A 82 -7.84 -9.42 -0.84
CA ALA A 82 -7.02 -8.37 -1.45
C ALA A 82 -5.58 -8.84 -1.70
N ILE A 83 -5.01 -9.63 -0.78
CA ILE A 83 -3.69 -10.25 -0.93
C ILE A 83 -3.67 -11.18 -2.15
N LEU A 84 -4.69 -12.03 -2.30
CA LEU A 84 -4.79 -12.94 -3.43
C LEU A 84 -4.95 -12.19 -4.78
N ILE A 85 -5.69 -11.08 -4.79
CA ILE A 85 -5.81 -10.22 -5.97
C ILE A 85 -4.45 -9.61 -6.33
N LEU A 86 -3.73 -9.03 -5.37
CA LEU A 86 -2.39 -8.47 -5.60
C LEU A 86 -1.40 -9.55 -6.08
N PHE A 87 -1.51 -10.77 -5.57
CA PHE A 87 -0.71 -11.90 -6.03
C PHE A 87 -1.00 -12.27 -7.48
N ALA A 88 -2.28 -12.36 -7.86
CA ALA A 88 -2.70 -12.62 -9.24
C ALA A 88 -2.23 -11.49 -10.18
N ILE A 89 -2.35 -10.23 -9.76
CA ILE A 89 -1.82 -9.08 -10.51
C ILE A 89 -0.31 -9.24 -10.74
N GLY A 90 0.46 -9.65 -9.72
CA GLY A 90 1.89 -9.92 -9.85
C GLY A 90 2.20 -10.98 -10.91
N ILE A 91 1.46 -12.09 -10.94
CA ILE A 91 1.60 -13.14 -11.96
C ILE A 91 1.31 -12.61 -13.37
N ILE A 92 0.24 -11.83 -13.52
CA ILE A 92 -0.17 -11.24 -14.80
C ILE A 92 0.92 -10.29 -15.32
N ILE A 93 1.40 -9.37 -14.47
CA ILE A 93 2.47 -8.43 -14.82
C ILE A 93 3.74 -9.21 -15.21
N GLY A 94 4.13 -10.22 -14.43
CA GLY A 94 5.29 -11.05 -14.72
C GLY A 94 5.18 -11.76 -16.07
N THR A 95 4.01 -12.31 -16.37
CA THR A 95 3.75 -12.98 -17.66
C THR A 95 3.79 -11.99 -18.82
N TRP A 96 3.24 -10.79 -18.66
CA TRP A 96 3.28 -9.73 -19.68
C TRP A 96 4.67 -9.15 -19.91
N MET A 97 5.53 -9.13 -18.88
CA MET A 97 6.92 -8.78 -19.03
C MET A 97 7.66 -9.81 -19.89
N VAL A 98 7.49 -11.11 -19.58
CA VAL A 98 8.16 -12.20 -20.30
C VAL A 98 7.62 -12.37 -21.73
N SER A 99 6.31 -12.22 -21.94
CA SER A 99 5.70 -12.34 -23.27
C SER A 99 5.95 -11.13 -24.18
N GLY A 100 6.59 -10.07 -23.68
CA GLY A 100 6.87 -8.85 -24.44
C GLY A 100 5.70 -7.88 -24.54
N THR A 101 4.56 -8.14 -23.88
CA THR A 101 3.38 -7.26 -23.93
C THR A 101 3.65 -5.91 -23.28
N ILE A 102 4.22 -5.88 -22.07
CA ILE A 102 4.62 -4.61 -21.43
C ILE A 102 5.74 -3.91 -22.21
N PRO A 103 6.83 -4.59 -22.62
CA PRO A 103 7.85 -3.99 -23.49
C PRO A 103 7.28 -3.36 -24.77
N MET A 104 6.33 -4.03 -25.43
CA MET A 104 5.64 -3.50 -26.60
C MET A 104 4.84 -2.23 -26.27
N MET A 105 4.09 -2.23 -25.16
CA MET A 105 3.36 -1.03 -24.71
C MET A 105 4.29 0.14 -24.39
N ILE A 106 5.46 -0.11 -23.79
CA ILE A 106 6.47 0.92 -23.52
C ILE A 106 7.00 1.49 -24.85
N TYR A 107 7.37 0.63 -25.80
CA TYR A 107 7.88 1.04 -27.11
C TYR A 107 6.89 1.94 -27.87
N TYR A 108 5.60 1.59 -27.90
CA TYR A 108 4.58 2.44 -28.52
C TYR A 108 4.27 3.67 -27.68
N GLY A 109 4.30 3.56 -26.34
CA GLY A 109 4.13 4.67 -25.42
C GLY A 109 5.11 5.80 -25.71
N ILE A 110 6.40 5.49 -25.86
CA ILE A 110 7.44 6.48 -26.18
C ILE A 110 7.19 7.18 -27.53
N ARG A 111 6.61 6.46 -28.50
CA ARG A 111 6.30 7.02 -29.83
C ARG A 111 5.05 7.90 -29.85
N LEU A 112 4.08 7.61 -28.99
CA LEU A 112 2.79 8.30 -28.95
C LEU A 112 2.76 9.45 -27.94
N ILE A 113 3.53 9.35 -26.86
CA ILE A 113 3.54 10.31 -25.75
C ILE A 113 4.65 11.33 -26.01
N SER A 114 4.27 12.59 -26.17
CA SER A 114 5.25 13.69 -26.11
C SER A 114 5.83 13.80 -24.69
N PRO A 115 7.16 13.81 -24.52
CA PRO A 115 7.80 13.88 -23.20
C PRO A 115 7.32 15.06 -22.34
N SER A 116 6.92 16.17 -22.98
CA SER A 116 6.42 17.37 -22.29
C SER A 116 5.12 17.13 -21.52
N TYR A 117 4.34 16.09 -21.87
CA TYR A 117 3.04 15.81 -21.26
C TYR A 117 3.04 14.56 -20.37
N ILE A 118 4.20 13.95 -20.11
CA ILE A 118 4.27 12.67 -19.39
C ILE A 118 3.58 12.72 -18.02
N TYR A 119 3.78 13.77 -17.23
CA TYR A 119 3.17 13.87 -15.89
C TYR A 119 1.66 14.02 -15.93
N VAL A 120 1.15 14.76 -16.91
CA VAL A 120 -0.29 14.97 -17.10
C VAL A 120 -0.93 13.66 -17.55
N LEU A 121 -0.32 12.97 -18.52
CA LEU A 121 -0.79 11.68 -18.99
C LEU A 121 -0.69 10.59 -17.91
N ALA A 122 0.37 10.64 -17.10
CA ALA A 122 0.57 9.77 -15.94
C ALA A 122 -0.53 9.94 -14.89
N PHE A 123 -1.21 11.08 -14.84
CA PHE A 123 -2.37 11.30 -13.99
C PHE A 123 -3.68 10.85 -14.67
N PHE A 124 -3.93 11.26 -15.90
CA PHE A 124 -5.22 11.00 -16.57
C PHE A 124 -5.43 9.56 -17.03
N ILE A 125 -4.37 8.88 -17.50
CA ILE A 125 -4.52 7.50 -17.99
C ILE A 125 -4.95 6.57 -16.83
N PRO A 126 -4.33 6.63 -15.63
CA PRO A 126 -4.78 5.84 -14.50
C PRO A 126 -6.20 6.18 -14.02
N ILE A 127 -6.68 7.42 -14.20
CA ILE A 127 -8.10 7.75 -13.92
C ILE A 127 -9.01 6.90 -14.80
N ILE A 128 -8.80 6.91 -16.12
CA ILE A 128 -9.63 6.16 -17.06
C ILE A 128 -9.64 4.68 -16.71
N PHE A 129 -8.45 4.11 -16.49
CA PHE A 129 -8.34 2.70 -16.13
C PHE A 129 -9.05 2.40 -14.81
N SER A 130 -8.83 3.21 -13.78
CA SER A 130 -9.38 2.93 -12.46
C SER A 130 -10.88 3.16 -12.38
N THR A 131 -11.42 4.14 -13.12
CA THR A 131 -12.87 4.32 -13.27
C THR A 131 -13.50 3.12 -13.96
N LEU A 132 -12.85 2.53 -14.96
CA LEU A 132 -13.34 1.34 -15.66
C LEU A 132 -13.17 0.05 -14.85
N THR A 133 -12.09 -0.09 -14.09
CA THR A 133 -11.79 -1.31 -13.31
C THR A 133 -12.34 -1.28 -11.89
N GLY A 134 -12.80 -0.12 -11.40
CA GLY A 134 -13.30 0.06 -10.04
C GLY A 134 -12.26 -0.15 -8.94
N THR A 135 -10.97 -0.14 -9.27
CA THR A 135 -9.90 -0.43 -8.30
C THR A 135 -8.64 0.39 -8.60
N SER A 136 -8.11 1.08 -7.60
CA SER A 136 -6.85 1.84 -7.69
C SER A 136 -5.63 0.92 -7.82
N TRP A 137 -5.54 -0.13 -6.98
CA TRP A 137 -4.40 -1.05 -6.96
C TRP A 137 -4.20 -1.80 -8.28
N GLY A 138 -5.30 -2.22 -8.92
CA GLY A 138 -5.25 -2.88 -10.22
C GLY A 138 -4.70 -1.96 -11.32
N SER A 139 -5.12 -0.70 -11.34
CA SER A 139 -4.65 0.28 -12.32
C SER A 139 -3.19 0.66 -12.11
N ILE A 140 -2.76 0.85 -10.86
CA ILE A 140 -1.35 1.10 -10.53
C ILE A 140 -0.48 -0.07 -10.99
N GLY A 141 -0.89 -1.31 -10.71
CA GLY A 141 -0.13 -2.51 -11.09
C GLY A 141 -0.07 -2.77 -12.59
N THR A 142 -1.09 -2.40 -13.35
CA THR A 142 -1.16 -2.69 -14.80
C THR A 142 -0.61 -1.54 -15.63
N ILE A 143 -1.40 -0.49 -15.85
CA ILE A 143 -1.02 0.64 -16.69
C ILE A 143 0.02 1.53 -16.02
N GLY A 144 0.02 1.62 -14.69
CA GLY A 144 1.03 2.37 -13.94
C GLY A 144 2.45 1.88 -14.17
N VAL A 145 2.66 0.55 -14.18
CA VAL A 145 3.98 -0.05 -14.47
C VAL A 145 4.47 0.30 -15.88
N VAL A 146 3.57 0.32 -16.86
CA VAL A 146 3.89 0.75 -18.23
C VAL A 146 4.32 2.21 -18.25
N ILE A 147 3.59 3.10 -17.59
CA ILE A 147 3.88 4.54 -17.54
C ILE A 147 5.21 4.80 -16.84
N ILE A 148 5.50 4.10 -15.72
CA ILE A 148 6.82 4.15 -15.06
C ILE A 148 7.92 3.67 -16.01
N GLY A 149 7.69 2.60 -16.77
CA GLY A 149 8.63 2.11 -17.77
C GLY A 149 8.92 3.14 -18.88
N VAL A 150 7.89 3.79 -19.41
CA VAL A 150 8.04 4.89 -20.38
C VAL A 150 8.80 6.06 -19.77
N ALA A 151 8.42 6.49 -18.57
CA ALA A 151 9.05 7.60 -17.85
C ALA A 151 10.54 7.36 -17.58
N ALA A 152 10.92 6.13 -17.25
CA ALA A 152 12.32 5.75 -17.06
C ALA A 152 13.13 5.87 -18.36
N VAL A 153 12.55 5.48 -19.51
CA VAL A 153 13.26 5.54 -20.81
C VAL A 153 13.42 6.98 -21.31
N ILE A 154 12.45 7.85 -21.07
CA ILE A 154 12.54 9.28 -21.45
C ILE A 154 13.21 10.15 -20.38
N GLU A 155 13.80 9.54 -19.34
CA GLU A 155 14.48 10.21 -18.22
C GLU A 155 13.61 11.22 -17.46
N ALA A 156 12.31 10.98 -17.38
CA ALA A 156 11.40 11.79 -16.58
C ALA A 156 11.57 11.48 -15.08
N ASN A 157 11.35 12.49 -14.23
CA ASN A 157 11.34 12.30 -12.78
C ASN A 157 10.33 11.21 -12.35
N LEU A 158 10.85 10.08 -11.84
CA LEU A 158 10.04 8.93 -11.45
C LEU A 158 9.19 9.20 -10.21
N GLY A 159 9.62 10.09 -9.30
CA GLY A 159 8.85 10.47 -8.13
C GLY A 159 7.57 11.23 -8.50
N ILE A 160 7.70 12.23 -9.38
CA ILE A 160 6.53 12.98 -9.90
C ILE A 160 5.61 12.04 -10.69
N THR A 161 6.19 11.17 -11.52
CA THR A 161 5.42 10.20 -12.31
C THR A 161 4.66 9.22 -11.40
N ALA A 162 5.31 8.65 -10.40
CA ALA A 162 4.68 7.76 -9.43
C ALA A 162 3.56 8.47 -8.66
N GLY A 163 3.80 9.71 -8.20
CA GLY A 163 2.79 10.53 -7.56
C GLY A 163 1.57 10.79 -8.46
N ALA A 164 1.81 11.11 -9.74
CA ALA A 164 0.74 11.30 -10.72
C ALA A 164 -0.07 10.02 -10.96
N ILE A 165 0.60 8.87 -11.10
CA ILE A 165 -0.06 7.57 -11.30
C ILE A 165 -0.94 7.21 -10.11
N VAL A 166 -0.38 7.33 -8.90
CA VAL A 166 -1.10 7.01 -7.67
C VAL A 166 -2.28 7.97 -7.51
N GLY A 167 -2.05 9.28 -7.67
CA GLY A 167 -3.12 10.29 -7.60
C GLY A 167 -4.25 10.02 -8.59
N GLY A 168 -3.90 9.72 -9.84
CA GLY A 168 -4.88 9.42 -10.89
C GLY A 168 -5.66 8.13 -10.63
N ALA A 169 -4.99 7.07 -10.22
CA ALA A 169 -5.65 5.79 -9.92
C ALA A 169 -6.63 5.93 -8.76
N PHE A 170 -6.23 6.56 -7.65
CA PHE A 170 -7.14 6.79 -6.52
C PHE A 170 -8.30 7.73 -6.86
N PHE A 171 -8.07 8.73 -7.71
CA PHE A 171 -9.12 9.61 -8.19
C PHE A 171 -10.14 8.83 -9.04
N GLY A 172 -9.68 8.03 -9.99
CA GLY A 172 -10.55 7.23 -10.86
C GLY A 172 -11.36 6.17 -10.10
N ASP A 173 -10.74 5.51 -9.12
CA ASP A 173 -11.38 4.55 -8.22
C ASP A 173 -12.61 5.16 -7.52
N LYS A 174 -12.45 6.36 -6.93
CA LYS A 174 -13.55 7.05 -6.22
C LYS A 174 -14.65 7.61 -7.12
N LEU A 175 -14.42 7.70 -8.43
CA LEU A 175 -15.44 8.06 -9.41
C LEU A 175 -16.09 6.85 -10.07
N SER A 176 -15.56 5.64 -9.84
CA SER A 176 -16.10 4.44 -10.46
C SER A 176 -17.45 4.06 -9.85
N PRO A 177 -18.47 3.72 -10.65
CA PRO A 177 -19.71 3.12 -10.16
C PRO A 177 -19.54 1.67 -9.69
N LEU A 178 -18.34 1.10 -9.87
CA LEU A 178 -18.00 -0.29 -9.52
C LEU A 178 -17.25 -0.41 -8.16
N SER A 179 -16.84 0.71 -7.57
CA SER A 179 -16.05 0.81 -6.32
C SER A 179 -16.93 1.00 -5.09
#